data_AF-A0A2W4IPA8-F1
#
_entry.id   AF-A0A2W4IPA8-F1
#
_cell.length_a   1.000
_cell.length_b   1.000
_cell.length_c   1.000
_cell.angle_alpha   90.00
_cell.angle_beta   90.00
_cell.angle_gamma   90.00
#
_symmetry.space_group_name_H-M   'P 1'
#
loop_
_entity.id
_entity.type
_entity.pdbx_description
1 polymer ?
#
loop_
_entity_poly.entity_id
_entity_poly.type
_entity_poly.pdbx_seq_one_letter_code
_entity_poly.pdbx_strand_id
1 'polypeptide(L)'
;MPTDFSHLLIGIALGGIFAYLLLFLHFHRKLAAIKKKSVSQSRSSILGEVSEKVMPLLPEFPYHTKDLVFLGKGVDYVVFDGLSRGKLKEIIFLEIKSGASQLNSNEMMIRNYLSSCPVRYEVMRVKY
;
A
#
# COMPACT_ATOMS: atom_id res chain seq x y z
N MET A 1 -0.66 -63.72 27.54
CA MET A 1 -1.27 -62.60 28.27
C MET A 1 -0.44 -61.31 28.34
N PRO A 2 0.90 -61.25 28.10
CA PRO A 2 1.63 -59.96 28.05
C PRO A 2 1.83 -59.35 26.64
N THR A 3 1.51 -60.07 25.56
CA THR A 3 1.73 -59.62 24.17
C THR A 3 0.73 -58.56 23.71
N ASP A 4 -0.51 -58.58 24.20
CA ASP A 4 -1.55 -57.65 23.72
C ASP A 4 -1.30 -56.20 24.18
N PHE A 5 -0.69 -56.01 25.35
CA PHE A 5 -0.37 -54.68 25.89
C PHE A 5 0.79 -54.02 25.14
N SER A 6 1.78 -54.79 24.70
CA SER A 6 2.93 -54.26 23.96
C SER A 6 2.54 -53.80 22.55
N HIS A 7 1.64 -54.53 21.87
CA HIS A 7 1.14 -54.12 20.56
C HIS A 7 0.33 -52.82 20.61
N LEU A 8 -0.44 -52.60 21.68
CA LEU A 8 -1.21 -51.36 21.88
C LEU A 8 -0.28 -50.15 22.09
N LEU A 9 0.77 -50.32 22.92
CA LEU A 9 1.78 -49.28 23.12
C LEU A 9 2.54 -48.94 21.84
N ILE A 10 2.89 -49.94 21.03
CA ILE A 10 3.55 -49.75 19.74
C ILE A 10 2.62 -48.98 18.78
N GLY A 11 1.33 -49.32 18.75
CA GLY A 11 0.34 -48.61 17.92
C GLY A 11 0.18 -47.14 18.29
N ILE A 12 0.11 -46.82 19.59
CA ILE A 12 0.03 -45.43 20.07
C ILE A 12 1.32 -44.67 19.75
N ALA A 13 2.49 -45.29 19.96
CA ALA A 13 3.77 -44.67 19.64
C ALA A 13 3.91 -44.38 18.13
N LEU A 14 3.56 -45.34 17.27
CA LEU A 14 3.58 -45.16 15.82
C LEU A 14 2.57 -44.12 15.36
N GLY A 15 1.36 -44.11 15.91
CA GLY A 15 0.35 -43.09 15.62
C GLY A 15 0.81 -41.69 16.04
N GLY A 16 1.44 -41.57 17.20
CA GLY A 16 2.03 -40.31 17.67
C GLY A 16 3.16 -39.81 16.78
N ILE A 17 4.08 -40.71 16.38
CA ILE A 17 5.18 -40.40 15.45
C ILE A 17 4.63 -39.98 14.08
N PHE A 18 3.63 -40.70 13.58
CA PHE A 18 3.01 -40.39 12.28
C PHE A 18 2.25 -39.06 12.31
N ALA A 19 1.47 -38.79 13.35
CA ALA A 19 0.80 -37.51 13.55
C ALA A 19 1.80 -36.35 13.68
N TYR A 20 2.89 -36.56 14.42
CA TYR A 20 3.98 -35.60 14.54
C TYR A 20 4.62 -35.29 13.18
N LEU A 21 4.94 -36.31 12.37
CA LEU A 21 5.49 -36.14 11.02
C LEU A 21 4.54 -35.37 10.10
N LEU A 22 3.24 -35.68 10.13
CA LEU A 22 2.23 -34.96 9.33
C LEU A 22 2.11 -33.50 9.75
N LEU A 23 2.06 -33.21 11.06
CA LEU A 23 2.02 -31.85 11.60
C LEU A 23 3.28 -31.07 11.23
N PHE A 24 4.44 -31.71 11.35
CA PHE A 24 5.73 -31.12 11.00
C PHE A 24 5.79 -30.74 9.52
N LEU A 25 5.37 -31.64 8.63
CA LEU A 25 5.33 -31.38 7.18
C LEU A 25 4.37 -30.24 6.84
N HIS A 26 3.18 -30.22 7.45
CA HIS A 26 2.19 -29.16 7.24
C HIS A 26 2.73 -27.79 7.70
N PHE A 27 3.37 -27.74 8.87
CA PHE A 27 3.94 -26.52 9.43
C PHE A 27 5.05 -25.93 8.54
N HIS A 28 5.96 -26.77 8.03
CA HIS A 28 7.02 -26.32 7.12
C HIS A 28 6.48 -25.78 5.79
N ARG A 29 5.44 -26.39 5.22
CA ARG A 29 4.79 -25.88 4.01
C ARG A 29 4.12 -24.53 4.25
N LYS A 30 3.45 -24.36 5.39
CA LYS A 30 2.79 -23.11 5.77
C LYS A 30 3.80 -21.98 5.99
N LEU A 31 4.91 -22.26 6.66
CA LEU A 31 6.02 -21.31 6.85
C LEU A 31 6.64 -20.86 5.52
N ALA A 32 6.87 -21.79 4.59
CA ALA A 32 7.41 -21.46 3.27
C ALA A 32 6.44 -20.59 2.45
N ALA A 33 5.14 -20.91 2.50
CA ALA A 33 4.10 -20.10 1.85
C ALA A 33 4.00 -18.70 2.44
N ILE A 34 4.06 -18.56 3.77
CA ILE A 34 4.06 -17.27 4.47
C ILE A 34 5.30 -16.45 4.08
N LYS A 35 6.51 -17.02 4.15
CA LYS A 35 7.75 -16.34 3.73
C LYS A 35 7.68 -15.85 2.29
N LYS A 36 7.24 -16.71 1.36
CA LYS A 36 7.10 -16.35 -0.07
C LYS A 36 6.07 -15.24 -0.26
N LYS A 37 4.93 -15.31 0.43
CA LYS A 37 3.89 -14.27 0.40
C LYS A 37 4.39 -12.95 0.97
N SER A 38 5.09 -12.96 2.10
CA SER A 38 5.67 -11.77 2.72
C SER A 38 6.70 -11.08 1.84
N VAL A 39 7.57 -11.83 1.15
CA VAL A 39 8.56 -11.27 0.21
C VAL A 39 7.89 -10.70 -1.05
N SER A 40 6.85 -11.38 -1.56
CA SER A 40 6.10 -10.88 -2.71
C SER A 40 5.31 -9.61 -2.37
N GLN A 41 4.69 -9.58 -1.19
CA GLN A 41 3.93 -8.42 -0.71
C GLN A 41 4.84 -7.23 -0.42
N SER A 42 5.98 -7.45 0.26
CA SER A 42 6.94 -6.37 0.52
C SER A 42 7.47 -5.77 -0.78
N ARG A 43 7.82 -6.62 -1.77
CA ARG A 43 8.26 -6.15 -3.09
C ARG A 43 7.18 -5.34 -3.81
N SER A 44 5.93 -5.80 -3.82
CA SER A 44 4.83 -5.05 -4.45
C SER A 44 4.56 -3.72 -3.76
N SER A 45 4.62 -3.68 -2.42
CA SER A 45 4.45 -2.44 -1.66
C SER A 45 5.58 -1.45 -1.92
N ILE A 46 6.84 -1.91 -1.95
CA ILE A 46 8.00 -1.07 -2.27
C ILE A 46 7.91 -0.54 -3.70
N LEU A 47 7.57 -1.38 -4.68
CA LEU A 47 7.39 -0.92 -6.06
C LEU A 47 6.25 0.08 -6.17
N GLY A 48 5.16 -0.10 -5.42
CA GLY A 48 4.05 0.84 -5.38
C GLY A 48 4.50 2.21 -4.87
N GLU A 49 5.17 2.24 -3.71
CA GLU A 49 5.67 3.47 -3.11
C GLU A 49 6.70 4.19 -4.01
N VAL A 50 7.59 3.45 -4.65
CA VAL A 50 8.57 4.01 -5.60
C VAL A 50 7.86 4.54 -6.85
N SER A 51 6.87 3.80 -7.37
CA SER A 51 6.10 4.24 -8.53
C SER A 51 5.35 5.53 -8.25
N GLU A 52 4.74 5.67 -7.07
CA GLU A 52 4.04 6.90 -6.65
C GLU A 52 4.99 8.11 -6.64
N LYS A 53 6.21 7.93 -6.13
CA LYS A 53 7.22 9.00 -6.05
C LYS A 53 7.86 9.35 -7.39
N VAL A 54 7.99 8.37 -8.29
CA VAL A 54 8.64 8.55 -9.60
C VAL A 54 7.66 9.03 -10.68
N MET A 55 6.35 8.79 -10.50
CA MET A 55 5.34 9.12 -11.51
C MET A 55 5.39 10.57 -12.04
N PRO A 56 5.58 11.61 -11.20
CA PRO A 56 5.73 13.00 -11.69
C PRO A 56 6.94 13.27 -12.59
N LEU A 57 7.89 12.33 -12.65
CA LEU A 57 9.11 12.43 -13.47
C LEU A 57 9.00 11.64 -14.77
N LEU A 58 7.92 10.87 -14.97
CA LEU A 58 7.75 10.06 -16.17
C LEU A 58 7.26 10.90 -17.36
N PRO A 59 7.67 10.58 -18.60
CA PRO A 59 7.26 11.33 -19.80
C PRO A 59 5.75 11.40 -20.03
N GLU A 60 5.01 10.43 -19.50
CA GLU A 60 3.55 10.31 -19.66
C GLU A 60 2.77 11.13 -18.61
N PHE A 61 3.46 11.77 -17.65
CA PHE A 61 2.78 12.57 -16.64
C PHE A 61 2.16 13.82 -17.28
N PRO A 62 0.84 14.05 -17.12
CA PRO A 62 0.10 15.02 -17.94
C PRO A 62 0.38 16.48 -17.59
N TYR A 63 1.07 16.75 -16.47
CA TYR A 63 1.31 18.10 -15.97
C TYR A 63 2.78 18.49 -16.05
N HIS A 64 3.02 19.78 -16.23
CA HIS A 64 4.38 20.31 -16.26
C HIS A 64 4.97 20.30 -14.85
N THR A 65 6.20 19.82 -14.70
CA THR A 65 6.83 19.66 -13.37
C THR A 65 7.00 20.97 -12.60
N LYS A 66 7.17 22.10 -13.29
CA LYS A 66 7.23 23.44 -12.65
C LYS A 66 5.88 23.93 -12.10
N ASP A 67 4.77 23.32 -12.49
CA ASP A 67 3.43 23.66 -12.02
C ASP A 67 3.02 22.82 -10.80
N LEU A 68 3.87 21.88 -10.36
CA LEU A 68 3.62 20.99 -9.23
C LEU A 68 4.17 21.58 -7.93
N VAL A 69 3.31 21.65 -6.91
CA VAL A 69 3.70 21.92 -5.54
C VAL A 69 3.38 20.69 -4.69
N PHE A 70 4.43 20.08 -4.13
CA PHE A 70 4.26 18.97 -3.20
C PHE A 70 3.72 19.46 -1.85
N LEU A 71 2.71 18.77 -1.31
CA LEU A 71 2.15 19.01 0.01
C LEU A 71 2.41 17.84 0.96
N GLY A 72 1.97 16.63 0.56
CA GLY A 72 1.93 15.44 1.40
C GLY A 72 0.79 15.46 2.43
N LYS A 73 0.30 14.27 2.80
CA LYS A 73 -0.83 14.00 3.74
C LYS A 73 -2.24 14.18 3.13
N GLY A 74 -2.66 13.20 2.34
CA GLY A 74 -4.04 13.08 1.82
C GLY A 74 -4.33 13.88 0.55
N VAL A 75 -3.39 14.74 0.16
CA VAL A 75 -3.17 15.25 -1.19
C VAL A 75 -1.66 15.33 -1.40
N ASP A 76 -1.12 14.57 -2.35
CA ASP A 76 0.31 14.60 -2.65
C ASP A 76 0.76 15.93 -3.28
N TYR A 77 0.01 16.43 -4.27
CA TYR A 77 0.35 17.62 -5.04
C TYR A 77 -0.82 18.59 -5.21
N VAL A 78 -0.50 19.89 -5.29
CA VAL A 78 -1.34 20.88 -5.96
C VAL A 78 -0.70 21.21 -7.30
N VAL A 79 -1.47 21.06 -8.37
CA VAL A 79 -1.06 21.40 -9.73
C VAL A 79 -1.67 22.75 -10.10
N PHE A 80 -0.83 23.70 -10.48
CA PHE A 80 -1.25 25.00 -11.04
C PHE A 80 -1.09 24.98 -12.58
N ASP A 81 -1.87 24.16 -13.31
CA ASP A 81 -1.59 23.90 -14.74
C ASP A 81 -1.53 25.20 -15.57
N GLY A 82 -0.39 25.41 -16.22
CA GLY A 82 -0.13 26.56 -17.07
C GLY A 82 0.43 27.78 -16.34
N LEU A 83 0.59 27.74 -15.02
CA LEU A 83 1.18 28.83 -14.26
C LEU A 83 2.61 29.15 -14.72
N SER A 84 3.45 28.14 -14.92
CA SER A 84 4.84 28.30 -15.38
C SER A 84 4.93 28.85 -16.81
N ARG A 85 3.82 28.84 -17.55
CA ARG A 85 3.69 29.40 -18.91
C ARG A 85 2.98 30.76 -18.91
N GLY A 86 2.67 31.31 -17.73
CA GLY A 86 2.01 32.62 -17.57
C GLY A 86 0.50 32.61 -17.80
N LYS A 87 -0.14 31.44 -17.95
CA LYS A 87 -1.59 31.32 -18.13
C LYS A 87 -2.13 30.15 -17.33
N LEU A 88 -2.54 30.41 -16.10
CA LEU A 88 -3.19 29.44 -15.22
C LEU A 88 -4.53 29.00 -15.85
N LYS A 89 -4.70 27.69 -16.03
CA LYS A 89 -5.94 27.09 -16.55
C LYS A 89 -6.82 26.55 -15.44
N GLU A 90 -6.22 25.81 -14.52
CA GLU A 90 -6.92 25.15 -13.41
C GLU A 90 -5.98 24.89 -12.24
N ILE A 91 -6.57 24.65 -11.08
CA ILE A 91 -5.88 24.21 -9.86
C ILE A 91 -6.40 22.83 -9.50
N ILE A 92 -5.51 21.84 -9.46
CA ILE A 92 -5.88 20.43 -9.23
C ILE A 92 -5.24 19.96 -7.93
N PHE A 93 -6.04 19.38 -7.04
CA PHE A 93 -5.54 18.63 -5.90
C PHE A 93 -5.36 17.18 -6.34
N LEU A 94 -4.12 16.75 -6.45
CA LEU A 94 -3.73 15.46 -7.02
C LEU A 94 -3.18 14.54 -5.93
N GLU A 95 -3.80 13.36 -5.83
CA GLU A 95 -3.32 12.23 -5.05
C GLU A 95 -2.82 11.16 -6.03
N ILE A 96 -1.62 10.63 -5.82
CA ILE A 96 -1.03 9.60 -6.68
C ILE A 96 -1.17 8.25 -5.99
N LYS A 97 -1.77 7.29 -6.67
CA LYS A 97 -1.90 5.90 -6.21
C LYS A 97 -1.24 4.94 -7.19
N SER A 98 -0.57 3.93 -6.66
CA SER A 98 -0.02 2.82 -7.45
C SER A 98 -0.92 1.59 -7.44
N GLY A 99 -0.97 0.87 -8.57
CA GLY A 99 -1.64 -0.43 -8.68
C GLY A 99 -3.14 -0.38 -8.34
N ALA A 100 -3.56 -1.22 -7.40
CA ALA A 100 -4.95 -1.31 -6.92
C ALA A 100 -5.20 -0.50 -5.63
N SER A 101 -4.29 0.42 -5.29
CA SER A 101 -4.40 1.22 -4.08
C SER A 101 -5.60 2.16 -4.15
N GLN A 102 -6.42 2.15 -3.10
CA GLN A 102 -7.62 2.98 -2.98
C GLN A 102 -7.36 4.18 -2.08
N LEU A 103 -8.25 5.18 -2.15
CA LEU A 103 -8.21 6.31 -1.24
C LEU A 103 -8.47 5.85 0.19
N ASN A 104 -7.67 6.33 1.14
CA ASN A 104 -7.94 6.13 2.57
C ASN A 104 -9.07 7.05 3.06
N SER A 105 -9.47 6.89 4.33
CA SER A 105 -10.57 7.67 4.90
C SER A 105 -10.36 9.19 4.84
N ASN A 106 -9.13 9.66 5.05
CA ASN A 106 -8.81 11.09 5.03
C ASN A 106 -8.84 11.63 3.59
N GLU A 107 -8.25 10.91 2.65
CA GLU A 107 -8.26 11.25 1.22
C GLU A 107 -9.68 11.27 0.66
N MET A 108 -10.52 10.29 1.02
CA MET A 108 -11.93 10.27 0.65
C MET A 108 -12.67 11.48 1.21
N MET A 109 -12.43 11.83 2.47
CA MET A 109 -13.05 13.00 3.09
C MET A 109 -12.63 14.29 2.37
N ILE A 110 -11.35 14.44 2.04
CA ILE A 110 -10.83 15.60 1.29
C ILE A 110 -11.46 15.65 -0.11
N ARG A 111 -11.47 14.54 -0.86
CA ARG A 111 -12.08 14.48 -2.20
C ARG A 111 -13.55 14.87 -2.16
N ASN A 112 -14.31 14.30 -1.22
CA ASN A 112 -15.74 14.57 -1.09
C ASN A 112 -15.99 16.02 -0.69
N TYR A 113 -15.15 16.58 0.20
CA TYR A 113 -15.20 17.99 0.55
C TYR A 113 -14.92 18.87 -0.67
N LEU A 114 -13.82 18.65 -1.41
CA LEU A 114 -13.51 19.41 -2.63
C LEU A 114 -14.62 19.32 -3.71
N SER A 115 -15.31 18.18 -3.78
CA SER A 115 -16.41 17.95 -4.73
C SER A 115 -17.64 18.82 -4.46
N SER A 116 -17.83 19.33 -3.24
CA SER A 116 -18.92 20.25 -2.90
C SER A 116 -18.59 21.73 -3.13
N CYS A 117 -17.50 22.02 -3.86
CA CYS A 117 -17.00 23.35 -4.21
C CYS A 117 -16.46 24.29 -3.07
N PRO A 118 -15.84 23.80 -1.98
CA PRO A 118 -15.16 24.65 -0.99
C PRO A 118 -13.68 24.88 -1.33
N VAL A 119 -13.38 25.96 -2.06
CA VAL A 119 -12.00 26.46 -2.24
C VAL A 119 -12.00 27.97 -1.99
N ARG A 120 -11.10 28.44 -1.11
CA ARG A 120 -10.97 29.86 -0.75
C ARG A 120 -9.54 30.32 -0.99
N TYR A 121 -9.39 31.47 -1.62
CA TYR A 121 -8.12 32.18 -1.69
C TYR A 121 -8.10 33.27 -0.62
N GLU A 122 -7.11 33.26 0.26
CA GLU A 122 -7.01 34.19 1.38
C GLU A 122 -5.58 34.70 1.52
N VAL A 123 -5.43 36.01 1.76
CA VAL A 123 -4.12 36.64 1.96
C VAL A 123 -4.05 37.15 3.39
N MET A 124 -3.34 36.41 4.24
CA MET A 124 -3.03 36.85 5.60
C MET A 124 -1.68 37.57 5.61
N ARG A 125 -1.68 38.85 6.01
CA ARG A 125 -0.45 39.63 6.15
C ARG A 125 0.03 39.56 7.59
N VAL A 126 1.23 39.04 7.81
CA VAL A 126 1.90 39.10 9.10
C VAL A 126 2.63 40.44 9.20
N LYS A 127 2.37 41.20 10.26
CA LYS A 127 3.14 42.42 10.57
C LYS A 127 4.32 42.01 11.46
N TYR A 128 5.50 42.47 11.09
CA TYR A 128 6.68 42.47 11.97
C TYR A 128 6.81 43.84 12.61
#